data_AF-A0A5E4J2K4-F1
#
_entry.id   AF-A0A5E4J2K4-F1
#
_cell.length_a   1.000
_cell.length_b   1.000
_cell.length_c   1.000
_cell.angle_alpha   90.00
_cell.angle_beta   90.00
_cell.angle_gamma   90.00
#
_symmetry.space_group_name_H-M   'P 1'
#
loop_
_entity.id
_entity.type
_entity.pdbx_description
1 polymer ?
#
loop_
_entity_poly.entity_id
_entity_poly.type
_entity_poly.pdbx_seq_one_letter_code
_entity_poly.pdbx_strand_id
1 'polypeptide(L)' 'MAVFTFLEGYNFSGKTIVPFCTHEGSGMGRSESDIKKLCPNTKVLSGLAIRGNNVERADKDIANWLKKLDLIS' A
#
# COMPACT_ATOMS: atom_id res chain seq x y z
N MET A 1 -4.13 -4.30 15.50
CA MET A 1 -2.88 -4.19 14.69
C MET A 1 -2.55 -2.71 14.52
N ALA A 2 -1.29 -2.30 14.60
CA ALA A 2 -0.91 -0.87 14.60
C ALA A 2 -1.46 -0.09 13.39
N VAL A 3 -1.37 -0.66 12.19
CA VAL A 3 -1.90 -0.02 10.97
C VAL A 3 -3.42 0.09 10.99
N PHE A 4 -4.14 -0.89 11.55
CA PHE A 4 -5.61 -0.82 11.66
C PHE A 4 -6.02 0.31 12.61
N THR A 5 -5.38 0.40 13.78
CA THR A 5 -5.63 1.48 14.74
C THR A 5 -5.34 2.86 14.13
N PHE A 6 -4.31 2.98 13.29
CA PHE A 6 -4.06 4.19 12.52
C PHE A 6 -5.19 4.49 11.53
N LEU A 7 -5.63 3.52 10.72
CA LEU A 7 -6.68 3.73 9.72
C LEU A 7 -8.05 4.05 10.34
N GLU A 8 -8.36 3.44 11.49
CA GLU A 8 -9.59 3.68 12.25
C GLU A 8 -9.59 5.03 12.99
N GLY A 9 -8.40 5.54 13.33
CA GLY A 9 -8.23 6.75 14.14
C GLY A 9 -8.34 8.08 13.38
N TYR A 10 -8.41 8.07 12.04
CA TYR A 10 -8.43 9.29 11.22
C TYR A 10 -9.44 9.21 10.07
N ASN A 11 -9.92 10.38 9.61
CA ASN A 11 -10.79 10.47 8.43
C ASN A 11 -9.97 10.59 7.13
N PHE A 12 -10.05 9.55 6.29
CA PHE A 12 -9.40 9.51 4.97
C PHE A 12 -10.32 9.85 3.80
N SER A 13 -11.56 10.29 4.05
CA SER A 13 -12.53 10.61 3.00
C SER A 13 -11.95 11.60 1.98
N GLY A 14 -12.10 11.28 0.68
CA GLY A 14 -11.57 12.08 -0.42
C GLY A 14 -10.05 12.01 -0.61
N LYS A 15 -9.33 11.24 0.22
CA LYS A 15 -7.89 10.98 0.03
C LYS A 15 -7.67 9.73 -0.82
N THR A 16 -6.41 9.55 -1.23
CA THR A 16 -5.92 8.34 -1.87
C THR A 16 -4.97 7.62 -0.91
N ILE A 17 -5.23 6.33 -0.65
CA ILE A 17 -4.32 5.44 0.08
C ILE A 17 -3.59 4.56 -0.93
N VAL A 18 -2.27 4.50 -0.78
CA VAL A 18 -1.36 3.78 -1.68
C VAL A 18 -0.46 2.89 -0.82
N PRO A 19 -0.90 1.64 -0.52
CA PRO A 19 -0.23 0.80 0.48
C PRO A 19 1.01 0.12 -0.08
N PHE A 20 2.00 -0.12 0.76
CA PHE A 20 3.13 -0.99 0.44
C PHE A 20 3.53 -1.82 1.66
N CYS A 21 4.20 -2.94 1.45
CA CYS A 21 4.76 -3.74 2.53
C CYS A 21 6.02 -4.50 2.10
N THR A 22 6.79 -4.94 3.10
CA THR A 22 7.78 -6.00 2.92
C THR A 22 7.17 -7.35 3.31
N HIS A 23 7.59 -8.44 2.66
CA HIS A 23 7.12 -9.79 2.98
C HIS A 23 8.16 -10.87 2.70
N GLU A 24 7.93 -12.09 3.22
CA GLU A 24 8.75 -13.27 2.94
C GLU A 24 7.97 -14.42 2.27
N GLY A 25 6.82 -14.11 1.65
CA GLY A 25 6.10 -15.04 0.77
C GLY A 25 4.63 -14.71 0.53
N SER A 26 4.02 -13.94 1.42
CA SER A 26 2.59 -13.61 1.38
C SER A 26 2.18 -12.59 0.31
N GLY A 27 3.12 -11.84 -0.26
CA GLY A 27 2.79 -10.63 -1.02
C GLY A 27 1.99 -9.65 -0.15
N MET A 28 1.02 -8.97 -0.75
CA MET A 28 0.07 -8.10 -0.03
C MET A 28 -0.90 -8.86 0.88
N GLY A 29 -1.07 -10.18 0.70
CA GLY A 29 -2.07 -10.97 1.41
C GLY A 29 -3.48 -10.37 1.26
N ARG A 30 -4.13 -10.09 2.39
CA ARG A 30 -5.46 -9.44 2.44
C ARG A 30 -5.42 -7.93 2.69
N SER A 31 -4.23 -7.34 2.82
CA SER A 31 -4.04 -5.97 3.30
C SER A 31 -4.85 -4.94 2.52
N GLU A 32 -4.83 -4.99 1.19
CA GLU A 32 -5.60 -4.05 0.36
C GLU A 32 -7.11 -4.16 0.61
N SER A 33 -7.63 -5.39 0.72
CA SER A 33 -9.05 -5.63 0.96
C SER A 33 -9.48 -5.19 2.36
N ASP A 34 -8.61 -5.36 3.35
CA ASP A 34 -8.88 -4.93 4.72
C ASP A 34 -8.82 -3.40 4.82
N ILE A 35 -7.86 -2.75 4.16
CA ILE A 35 -7.80 -1.28 4.05
C ILE A 35 -9.06 -0.72 3.38
N LYS A 36 -9.54 -1.34 2.28
CA LYS A 36 -10.78 -0.93 1.62
C LYS A 36 -12.01 -1.04 2.53
N LYS A 37 -12.06 -2.06 3.40
CA LYS A 37 -13.15 -2.21 4.38
C LYS A 37 -13.08 -1.19 5.50
N LEU A 38 -11.88 -0.87 5.99
CA LEU A 38 -11.67 0.12 7.05
C LEU A 38 -11.86 1.56 6.55
N CYS A 39 -11.57 1.83 5.28
CA CYS A 39 -11.63 3.16 4.69
C CYS A 39 -12.57 3.19 3.44
N PRO A 40 -13.88 2.95 3.59
CA PRO A 40 -14.79 2.72 2.47
C PRO A 40 -14.99 3.94 1.55
N ASN A 41 -14.81 5.15 2.09
CA ASN A 41 -14.97 6.41 1.34
C ASN A 41 -13.64 6.96 0.79
N THR A 42 -12.64 6.08 0.63
CA THR A 42 -11.27 6.44 0.25
C THR A 42 -10.86 5.69 -1.01
N LYS A 43 -10.13 6.35 -1.91
CA LYS A 43 -9.55 5.68 -3.09
C LYS A 43 -8.36 4.85 -2.64
N VAL A 44 -8.46 3.53 -2.67
CA VAL A 44 -7.33 2.63 -2.37
C VAL A 44 -6.76 2.09 -3.68
N LEU A 45 -5.54 2.49 -4.01
CA LEU A 45 -4.82 2.03 -5.21
C LEU A 45 -4.14 0.69 -4.98
N SER A 46 -3.73 0.04 -6.07
CA SER A 46 -2.92 -1.17 -6.03
C SER A 46 -1.59 -0.91 -5.32
N GLY A 47 -1.29 -1.73 -4.34
CA GLY A 47 -0.11 -1.64 -3.50
C GLY A 47 1.11 -2.33 -4.09
N LEU A 48 2.23 -2.12 -3.41
CA LEU A 48 3.51 -2.73 -3.75
C LEU A 48 3.98 -3.66 -2.63
N ALA A 49 4.21 -4.92 -2.99
CA ALA A 49 4.79 -5.92 -2.10
C ALA A 49 6.25 -6.16 -2.50
N ILE A 50 7.17 -5.89 -1.58
CA ILE A 50 8.61 -6.08 -1.79
C ILE A 50 9.06 -7.26 -0.94
N ARG A 51 9.75 -8.24 -1.54
CA ARG A 51 10.33 -9.33 -0.74
C ARG A 51 11.50 -8.78 0.10
N GLY A 52 11.63 -9.17 1.37
CA GLY A 52 12.63 -8.58 2.28
C GLY A 52 14.06 -8.67 1.76
N ASN A 53 14.43 -9.80 1.14
CA ASN A 53 15.74 -9.97 0.49
C ASN A 53 16.01 -9.06 -0.72
N ASN A 54 15.00 -8.33 -1.22
CA ASN A 54 15.10 -7.42 -2.36
C ASN A 54 14.99 -5.95 -1.96
N VAL A 55 14.77 -5.62 -0.68
CA VAL A 55 14.50 -4.24 -0.23
C VAL A 55 15.62 -3.27 -0.63
N GLU A 56 16.88 -3.66 -0.47
CA GLU A 56 18.04 -2.84 -0.83
C GLU A 56 18.14 -2.52 -2.33
N ARG A 57 17.37 -3.22 -3.18
CA ARG A 57 17.38 -3.07 -4.64
C ARG A 57 16.02 -2.63 -5.20
N ALA A 58 15.11 -2.22 -4.33
CA ALA A 58 13.71 -1.97 -4.69
C ALA A 58 13.47 -0.64 -5.40
N ASP A 59 14.48 0.22 -5.57
CA ASP A 59 14.32 1.56 -6.16
C ASP A 59 13.60 1.54 -7.52
N LYS A 60 13.96 0.57 -8.38
CA LYS A 60 13.33 0.41 -9.70
C LYS A 60 11.88 -0.06 -9.58
N ASP A 61 11.60 -0.96 -8.64
CA ASP A 61 10.24 -1.47 -8.41
C ASP A 61 9.32 -0.37 -7.88
N ILE A 62 9.83 0.44 -6.94
CA ILE A 62 9.14 1.61 -6.39
C ILE A 62 8.88 2.63 -7.49
N ALA A 63 9.90 3.01 -8.28
CA ALA A 63 9.73 3.98 -9.36
C ALA A 63 8.73 3.50 -10.41
N ASN A 64 8.81 2.23 -10.83
CA ASN A 64 7.87 1.66 -11.79
C ASN A 64 6.44 1.60 -11.24
N TRP A 65 6.28 1.27 -9.96
CA TRP A 65 4.99 1.27 -9.30
C TRP A 65 4.38 2.67 -9.24
N LEU A 66 5.14 3.67 -8.81
CA LEU A 66 4.68 5.06 -8.75
C LEU A 66 4.33 5.63 -10.13
N LYS A 67 5.11 5.29 -11.18
CA LYS A 67 4.79 5.64 -12.57
C LYS A 67 3.49 4.99 -13.05
N LYS A 68 3.27 3.70 -12.76
CA LYS A 68 2.02 2.99 -13.10
C LYS A 68 0.78 3.57 -12.41
N LEU A 69 0.97 4.26 -11.29
CA LEU A 69 -0.09 4.96 -10.57
C LEU A 69 -0.23 6.44 -10.97
N ASP A 70 0.54 6.90 -11.96
CA ASP A 70 0.62 8.29 -12.42
C ASP A 70 0.99 9.28 -11.28
N LEU A 71 1.76 8.83 -10.30
CA LEU A 71 2.21 9.66 -9.16
C LEU A 71 3.53 10.38 -9.43
N ILE A 72 4.32 9.87 -10.38
CA ILE A 72 5.59 10.46 -10.83
C ILE A 72 5.75 10.29 -12.36
N SER A 73 6.60 11.11 -12.97
CA SER A 73 6.95 11.04 -14.40
C SER A 73 8.12 10.10 -14.70
#